data_AF-A0A6F9CDI4-F1
#
_entry.id   AF-A0A6F9CDI4-F1
#
_cell.length_a   1.000
_cell.length_b   1.000
_cell.length_c   1.000
_cell.angle_alpha   90.00
_cell.angle_beta   90.00
_cell.angle_gamma   90.00
#
_symmetry.space_group_name_H-M   'P 1'
#
loop_
_entity.id
_entity.type
_entity.pdbx_description
1 polymer ?
#
loop_
_entity_poly.entity_id
_entity_poly.type
_entity_poly.pdbx_seq_one_letter_code
_entity_poly.pdbx_strand_id
1 'polypeptide(L)'
;MVECPVSADMHRTFPDNVQFRNSSEPCLQKALYNVLLAYGHHNQAVGYCQGMNFIAGYLIIITKDEEKSFWLMDSLLGRILSDYYSPAMLGLKTDQEVLGELVRVKAPAVCQAMAQHNVMWTLVVSRWFICLYIDVLPVETVLRIWDCLFYEGSKILFRVALTLIRHHQAEIVQARSMVELCERFKLITQGAFTNDCHTFMQEIFREPGSLSMATITKLRETCRERIVAEMSRLRP
;
A
#
# COMPACT_ATOMS: atom_id res chain seq x y z
N MET A 1 17.84 14.84 22.58
CA MET A 1 16.43 14.94 22.15
C MET A 1 16.23 13.88 21.09
N VAL A 2 15.31 12.94 21.31
CA VAL A 2 14.93 11.99 20.25
C VAL A 2 14.20 12.82 19.19
N GLU A 3 14.72 12.87 17.97
CA GLU A 3 14.04 13.56 16.87
C GLU A 3 12.64 12.97 16.68
N CYS A 4 11.63 13.84 16.53
CA CYS A 4 10.29 13.39 16.22
C CYS A 4 10.32 12.61 14.89
N PRO A 5 9.87 11.34 14.84
CA PRO A 5 9.91 10.52 13.62
C PRO A 5 9.24 11.19 12.41
N VAL A 6 8.25 12.06 12.67
CA VAL A 6 7.59 12.88 11.64
C VAL A 6 8.58 13.83 10.96
N SER A 7 9.44 14.51 11.73
CA SER A 7 10.39 15.51 11.20
C SER A 7 11.40 14.90 10.24
N ALA A 8 11.88 13.68 10.51
CA ALA A 8 12.79 12.95 9.63
C ALA A 8 12.17 12.65 8.25
N ASP A 9 10.84 12.53 8.17
CA ASP A 9 10.14 12.14 6.95
C ASP A 9 9.69 13.33 6.11
N MET A 10 9.68 14.55 6.66
CA MET A 10 9.18 15.73 5.94
C MET A 10 9.99 16.01 4.67
N HIS A 11 11.31 15.90 4.73
CA HIS A 11 12.19 16.24 3.59
C HIS A 11 12.18 15.19 2.48
N ARG A 12 11.76 13.96 2.77
CA ARG A 12 11.64 12.87 1.79
C ARG A 12 10.21 12.69 1.26
N THR A 13 9.24 13.48 1.74
CA THR A 13 7.85 13.39 1.29
C THR A 13 7.64 14.29 0.07
N PHE A 14 7.49 13.68 -1.12
CA PHE A 14 7.29 14.36 -2.40
C PHE A 14 8.33 15.48 -2.69
N PRO A 15 9.65 15.19 -2.65
CA PRO A 15 10.68 16.22 -2.81
C PRO A 15 10.57 16.99 -4.13
N ASP A 16 10.09 16.35 -5.19
CA ASP A 16 9.96 16.96 -6.50
C ASP A 16 8.69 17.81 -6.65
N ASN A 17 7.70 17.64 -5.76
CA ASN A 17 6.42 18.35 -5.84
C ASN A 17 6.61 19.81 -5.44
N VAL A 18 6.20 20.72 -6.34
CA VAL A 18 6.33 22.17 -6.17
C VAL A 18 5.61 22.73 -4.94
N GLN A 19 4.66 22.02 -4.34
CA GLN A 19 3.94 22.47 -3.14
C GLN A 19 4.62 22.03 -1.82
N PHE A 20 5.57 21.09 -1.89
CA PHE A 20 6.31 20.57 -0.73
C PHE A 20 7.74 21.11 -0.64
N ARG A 21 8.15 22.01 -1.54
CA ARG A 21 9.47 22.67 -1.45
C ARG A 21 9.44 23.76 -0.38
N ASN A 22 10.55 23.94 0.34
CA ASN A 22 10.67 24.97 1.38
C ASN A 22 10.48 26.39 0.83
N SER A 23 10.76 26.60 -0.45
CA SER A 23 10.62 27.88 -1.15
C SER A 23 9.19 28.17 -1.65
N SER A 24 8.23 27.30 -1.39
CA SER A 24 6.87 27.41 -1.94
C SER A 24 5.97 28.29 -1.10
N GLU A 25 5.09 29.06 -1.76
CA GLU A 25 4.05 29.86 -1.11
C GLU A 25 2.66 29.50 -1.68
N PRO A 26 1.77 28.84 -0.92
CA PRO A 26 2.00 28.24 0.41
C PRO A 26 2.78 26.91 0.34
N CYS A 27 3.65 26.68 1.32
CA CYS A 27 4.34 25.39 1.51
C CYS A 27 3.48 24.42 2.34
N LEU A 28 3.24 23.22 1.83
CA LEU A 28 2.40 22.21 2.47
C LEU A 28 3.12 21.41 3.57
N GLN A 29 4.44 21.56 3.75
CA GLN A 29 5.18 20.81 4.78
C GLN A 29 4.67 21.09 6.20
N LYS A 30 4.25 22.33 6.49
CA LYS A 30 3.70 22.68 7.80
C LYS A 30 2.36 21.98 8.04
N ALA A 31 1.46 22.00 7.05
CA ALA A 31 0.19 21.29 7.13
C ALA A 31 0.40 19.77 7.28
N LEU A 32 1.35 19.21 6.52
CA LEU A 32 1.73 17.81 6.62
C LEU A 32 2.21 17.44 8.03
N TYR A 33 3.14 18.23 8.58
CA TYR A 33 3.65 18.03 9.94
C TYR A 33 2.51 18.05 10.97
N ASN A 34 1.62 19.05 10.89
CA ASN A 34 0.51 19.20 11.81
C ASN A 34 -0.46 18.00 11.74
N VAL A 35 -0.86 17.56 10.55
CA VAL A 35 -1.79 16.42 10.37
C VAL A 35 -1.18 15.14 10.95
N LEU A 36 0.10 14.88 10.68
CA LEU A 36 0.77 13.68 11.18
C LEU A 36 0.98 13.71 12.69
N LEU A 37 1.35 14.87 13.24
CA LEU A 37 1.49 15.08 14.68
C LEU A 37 0.13 14.90 15.38
N ALA A 38 -0.92 15.53 14.85
CA ALA A 38 -2.28 15.40 15.36
C ALA A 38 -2.75 13.94 15.33
N TYR A 39 -2.46 13.20 14.27
CA TYR A 39 -2.82 11.77 14.18
C TYR A 39 -2.09 10.93 15.22
N GLY A 40 -0.79 11.15 15.40
CA GLY A 40 -0.01 10.45 16.43
C GLY A 40 -0.53 10.70 17.85
N HIS A 41 -1.03 11.91 18.13
CA HIS A 41 -1.69 12.23 19.40
C HIS A 41 -3.10 11.66 19.51
N HIS A 42 -3.86 11.63 18.40
CA HIS A 42 -5.22 11.09 18.35
C HIS A 42 -5.24 9.58 18.58
N ASN A 43 -4.32 8.86 17.95
CA ASN A 43 -4.19 7.41 18.06
C ASN A 43 -2.81 7.02 18.61
N GLN A 44 -2.62 7.18 19.92
CA GLN A 44 -1.34 6.93 20.60
C GLN A 44 -0.86 5.47 20.51
N ALA A 45 -1.76 4.51 20.33
CA ALA A 45 -1.42 3.10 20.19
C ALA A 45 -0.68 2.81 18.88
N VAL A 46 -0.98 3.60 17.84
CA VAL A 46 -0.33 3.52 16.52
C VAL A 46 0.81 4.54 16.43
N GLY A 47 0.56 5.78 16.88
CA GLY A 47 1.50 6.89 16.73
C GLY A 47 1.72 7.26 15.25
N TYR A 48 2.91 7.74 14.94
CA TYR A 48 3.35 7.92 13.55
C TYR A 48 4.03 6.64 13.05
N CYS A 49 3.59 6.14 11.91
CA CYS A 49 4.24 5.07 11.18
C CYS A 49 4.73 5.57 9.82
N GLN A 50 5.96 5.17 9.45
CA GLN A 50 6.51 5.46 8.12
C GLN A 50 5.55 4.96 7.03
N GLY A 51 5.31 5.82 6.03
CA GLY A 51 4.31 5.61 4.98
C GLY A 51 3.11 6.53 5.10
N MET A 52 2.73 6.92 6.34
CA MET A 52 1.61 7.85 6.57
C MET A 52 1.86 9.23 5.98
N ASN A 53 3.12 9.67 5.93
CA ASN A 53 3.52 10.94 5.34
C ASN A 53 3.07 11.09 3.88
N PHE A 54 3.15 10.01 3.09
CA PHE A 54 2.69 10.02 1.71
C PHE A 54 1.16 10.12 1.63
N ILE A 55 0.47 9.39 2.50
CA ILE A 55 -1.00 9.40 2.56
C ILE A 55 -1.53 10.78 2.95
N ALA A 56 -1.02 11.32 4.05
CA ALA A 56 -1.36 12.67 4.51
C ALA A 56 -1.06 13.72 3.44
N GLY A 57 0.11 13.64 2.79
CA GLY A 57 0.49 14.59 1.75
C GLY A 57 -0.46 14.57 0.55
N TYR A 58 -0.89 13.39 0.07
CA TYR A 58 -1.91 13.29 -0.99
C TYR A 58 -3.26 13.85 -0.54
N LEU A 59 -3.73 13.52 0.66
CA LEU A 59 -4.99 14.04 1.19
C LEU A 59 -4.98 15.58 1.29
N ILE A 60 -3.85 16.18 1.71
CA ILE A 60 -3.69 17.63 1.77
C ILE A 60 -3.72 18.26 0.38
N ILE A 61 -3.04 17.66 -0.60
CA ILE A 61 -3.08 18.15 -2.00
C ILE A 61 -4.52 18.16 -2.54
N ILE A 62 -5.26 17.08 -2.28
CA ILE A 62 -6.61 16.87 -2.84
C ILE A 62 -7.63 17.77 -2.16
N THR A 63 -7.69 17.75 -0.83
CA THR A 63 -8.70 18.47 -0.06
C THR A 63 -8.41 19.96 0.04
N LYS A 64 -7.13 20.35 -0.03
CA LYS A 64 -6.64 21.70 0.25
C LYS A 64 -7.09 22.23 1.62
N ASP A 65 -7.26 21.33 2.58
CA ASP A 65 -7.84 21.60 3.89
C ASP A 65 -7.22 20.65 4.93
N GLU A 66 -6.56 21.21 5.93
CA GLU A 66 -5.79 20.46 6.93
C GLU A 66 -6.69 19.58 7.80
N GLU A 67 -7.82 20.10 8.26
CA GLU A 67 -8.75 19.38 9.13
C GLU A 67 -9.46 18.25 8.37
N LYS A 68 -9.92 18.51 7.14
CA LYS A 68 -10.54 17.46 6.31
C LYS A 68 -9.52 16.36 5.98
N SER A 69 -8.27 16.73 5.70
CA SER A 69 -7.20 15.76 5.47
C SER A 69 -6.99 14.85 6.66
N PHE A 70 -6.99 15.42 7.87
CA PHE A 70 -6.88 14.66 9.11
C PHE A 70 -8.03 13.66 9.26
N TRP A 71 -9.30 14.09 9.12
CA TRP A 71 -10.45 13.20 9.31
C TRP A 71 -10.59 12.13 8.21
N LEU A 72 -10.20 12.46 6.98
CA LEU A 72 -10.11 11.46 5.91
C LEU A 72 -9.01 10.44 6.20
N MET A 73 -7.85 10.88 6.69
CA MET A 73 -6.77 9.97 7.07
C MET A 73 -7.22 9.07 8.21
N ASP A 74 -7.81 9.62 9.26
CA ASP A 74 -8.34 8.84 10.39
C ASP A 74 -9.37 7.80 9.93
N SER A 75 -10.31 8.19 9.07
CA SER A 75 -11.31 7.28 8.51
C SER A 75 -10.67 6.17 7.66
N LEU A 76 -9.69 6.52 6.81
CA LEU A 76 -8.99 5.57 5.94
C LEU A 76 -8.18 4.56 6.77
N LEU A 77 -7.36 5.05 7.70
CA LEU A 77 -6.46 4.21 8.48
C LEU A 77 -7.20 3.42 9.57
N GLY A 78 -8.18 4.04 10.23
CA GLY A 78 -8.93 3.44 11.33
C GLY A 78 -10.05 2.49 10.88
N ARG A 79 -10.73 2.78 9.76
CA ARG A 79 -11.93 2.02 9.33
C ARG A 79 -11.68 1.10 8.15
N ILE A 80 -10.85 1.49 7.18
CA ILE A 80 -10.63 0.72 5.95
C ILE A 80 -9.40 -0.20 6.08
N LEU A 81 -8.36 0.27 6.77
CA LEU A 81 -7.03 -0.37 6.86
C LEU A 81 -6.70 -0.85 8.28
N SER A 82 -7.59 -1.63 8.87
CA SER A 82 -7.45 -2.11 10.25
C SER A 82 -6.09 -2.79 10.49
N ASP A 83 -5.42 -2.37 11.56
CA ASP A 83 -4.12 -2.88 12.04
C ASP A 83 -2.92 -2.75 11.07
N TYR A 84 -3.04 -2.03 9.95
CA TYR A 84 -1.94 -1.84 9.00
C TYR A 84 -0.71 -1.18 9.63
N TYR A 85 -0.96 -0.13 10.40
CA TYR A 85 0.09 0.71 11.00
C TYR A 85 0.30 0.44 12.49
N SER A 86 -0.29 -0.64 13.01
CA SER A 86 0.01 -1.10 14.38
C SER A 86 1.52 -1.34 14.55
N PRO A 87 2.08 -1.29 15.77
CA PRO A 87 3.51 -1.53 15.99
C PRO A 87 4.01 -2.87 15.42
N ALA A 88 3.15 -3.89 15.37
CA ALA A 88 3.45 -5.19 14.77
C ALA A 88 3.20 -5.25 13.24
N MET A 89 2.52 -4.25 12.69
CA MET A 89 2.00 -4.17 11.32
C MET A 89 1.19 -5.42 10.94
N LEU A 90 0.41 -5.94 11.89
CA LEU A 90 -0.23 -7.25 11.75
C LEU A 90 -1.25 -7.25 10.60
N GLY A 91 -2.05 -6.19 10.45
CA GLY A 91 -3.00 -6.07 9.35
C GLY A 91 -2.32 -6.01 7.98
N LEU A 92 -1.22 -5.25 7.89
CA LEU A 92 -0.44 -5.10 6.66
C LEU A 92 0.17 -6.43 6.22
N LYS A 93 0.85 -7.14 7.14
CA LYS A 93 1.44 -8.47 6.86
C LYS A 93 0.37 -9.49 6.50
N THR A 94 -0.77 -9.45 7.19
CA THR A 94 -1.91 -10.32 6.89
C THR A 94 -2.37 -10.12 5.44
N ASP A 95 -2.56 -8.88 4.99
CA ASP A 95 -3.02 -8.60 3.63
C ASP A 95 -1.97 -8.93 2.57
N GLN A 96 -0.68 -8.82 2.88
CA GLN A 96 0.39 -9.29 2.00
C GLN A 96 0.35 -10.81 1.81
N GLU A 97 0.09 -11.58 2.88
CA GLU A 97 -0.08 -13.04 2.79
C GLU A 97 -1.40 -13.44 2.12
N VAL A 98 -2.49 -12.68 2.35
CA VAL A 98 -3.76 -12.87 1.63
C VAL A 98 -3.56 -12.69 0.12
N LEU A 99 -2.76 -11.71 -0.31
CA LEU A 99 -2.40 -11.57 -1.71
C LEU A 99 -1.70 -12.84 -2.22
N GLY A 100 -0.77 -13.40 -1.45
CA GLY A 100 -0.11 -14.66 -1.79
C GLY A 100 -1.09 -15.81 -2.02
N GLU A 101 -2.08 -15.97 -1.13
CA GLU A 101 -3.15 -16.98 -1.28
C GLU A 101 -4.03 -16.71 -2.52
N LEU A 102 -4.34 -15.46 -2.81
CA LEU A 102 -5.10 -15.09 -4.02
C LEU A 102 -4.31 -15.37 -5.30
N VAL A 103 -3.01 -15.05 -5.32
CA VAL A 103 -2.12 -15.33 -6.45
C VAL A 103 -1.94 -16.83 -6.65
N ARG A 104 -1.83 -17.62 -5.57
CA ARG A 104 -1.79 -19.09 -5.65
C ARG A 104 -2.97 -19.67 -6.42
N VAL A 105 -4.15 -19.06 -6.31
CA VAL A 105 -5.36 -19.51 -7.04
C VAL A 105 -5.45 -18.89 -8.44
N LYS A 106 -5.15 -17.60 -8.60
CA LYS A 106 -5.45 -16.84 -9.83
C LYS A 106 -4.28 -16.72 -10.81
N ALA A 107 -3.05 -16.90 -10.33
CA ALA A 107 -1.80 -16.85 -11.10
C ALA A 107 -0.77 -17.85 -10.51
N PRO A 108 -1.07 -19.17 -10.51
CA PRO A 108 -0.27 -20.17 -9.81
C PRO A 108 1.20 -20.24 -10.28
N ALA A 109 1.47 -19.92 -11.54
CA ALA A 109 2.83 -19.87 -12.07
C ALA A 109 3.69 -18.80 -11.39
N VAL A 110 3.11 -17.64 -11.04
CA VAL A 110 3.81 -16.60 -10.27
C VAL A 110 4.05 -17.06 -8.84
N CYS A 111 3.07 -17.69 -8.21
CA CYS A 111 3.24 -18.25 -6.86
C CYS A 111 4.38 -19.28 -6.83
N GLN A 112 4.49 -20.12 -7.87
CA GLN A 112 5.58 -21.08 -8.00
C GLN A 112 6.93 -20.39 -8.17
N ALA A 113 7.01 -19.34 -9.00
CA ALA A 113 8.25 -18.57 -9.17
C ALA A 113 8.71 -17.91 -7.86
N MET A 114 7.76 -17.33 -7.09
CA MET A 114 8.05 -16.78 -5.75
C MET A 114 8.61 -17.85 -4.80
N ALA A 115 8.01 -19.05 -4.77
CA ALA A 115 8.46 -20.16 -3.94
C ALA A 115 9.82 -20.72 -4.37
N GLN A 116 10.05 -20.89 -5.68
CA GLN A 116 11.32 -21.38 -6.23
C GLN A 116 12.51 -20.51 -5.83
N HIS A 117 12.30 -19.19 -5.75
CA HIS A 117 13.32 -18.22 -5.41
C HIS A 117 13.28 -17.78 -3.93
N ASN A 118 12.46 -18.42 -3.09
CA ASN A 118 12.27 -18.11 -1.67
C ASN A 118 11.96 -16.62 -1.40
N VAL A 119 11.16 -15.99 -2.26
CA VAL A 119 10.80 -14.57 -2.15
C VAL A 119 9.52 -14.42 -1.34
N MET A 120 9.58 -13.62 -0.28
CA MET A 120 8.43 -13.30 0.55
C MET A 120 7.57 -12.21 -0.11
N TRP A 121 6.23 -12.33 -0.03
CA TRP A 121 5.31 -11.29 -0.50
C TRP A 121 5.56 -9.95 0.20
N THR A 122 5.84 -10.00 1.50
CA THR A 122 6.18 -8.82 2.31
C THR A 122 7.37 -8.02 1.76
N LEU A 123 8.27 -8.65 0.99
CA LEU A 123 9.43 -7.97 0.38
C LEU A 123 9.03 -7.19 -0.88
N VAL A 124 8.25 -7.81 -1.76
CA VAL A 124 7.99 -7.28 -3.11
C VAL A 124 6.77 -6.36 -3.20
N VAL A 125 5.77 -6.53 -2.32
CA VAL A 125 4.54 -5.71 -2.33
C VAL A 125 4.43 -4.75 -1.16
N SER A 126 5.49 -4.56 -0.36
CA SER A 126 5.46 -3.70 0.84
C SER A 126 4.91 -2.30 0.54
N ARG A 127 5.55 -1.61 -0.42
CA ARG A 127 5.18 -0.25 -0.86
C ARG A 127 3.75 -0.16 -1.39
N TRP A 128 3.24 -1.21 -2.03
CA TRP A 128 1.90 -1.23 -2.61
C TRP A 128 0.83 -1.05 -1.53
N PHE A 129 0.98 -1.76 -0.41
CA PHE A 129 -0.01 -1.75 0.66
C PHE A 129 0.28 -0.68 1.73
N ILE A 130 1.54 -0.46 2.13
CA ILE A 130 1.86 0.51 3.19
C ILE A 130 1.68 1.97 2.75
N CYS A 131 1.90 2.27 1.47
CA CYS A 131 1.70 3.60 0.89
C CYS A 131 0.49 3.67 -0.04
N LEU A 132 -0.34 2.61 -0.11
CA LEU A 132 -1.55 2.56 -0.95
C LEU A 132 -1.28 2.95 -2.41
N TYR A 133 -0.24 2.34 -2.98
CA TYR A 133 0.28 2.56 -4.34
C TYR A 133 0.87 3.94 -4.64
N ILE A 134 0.92 4.85 -3.66
CA ILE A 134 1.66 6.10 -3.82
C ILE A 134 3.15 5.77 -4.08
N ASP A 135 3.77 6.54 -4.97
CA ASP A 135 5.19 6.44 -5.34
C ASP A 135 5.56 5.17 -6.14
N VAL A 136 4.57 4.33 -6.49
CA VAL A 136 4.76 3.16 -7.37
C VAL A 136 3.89 3.20 -8.62
N LEU A 137 2.72 3.85 -8.58
CA LEU A 137 1.85 4.07 -9.73
C LEU A 137 1.72 5.58 -10.03
N PRO A 138 1.34 5.95 -11.27
CA PRO A 138 1.06 7.35 -11.64
C PRO A 138 -0.02 7.99 -10.76
N VAL A 139 0.11 9.29 -10.47
CA VAL A 139 -0.78 10.01 -9.56
C VAL A 139 -2.25 9.89 -9.95
N GLU A 140 -2.58 10.03 -11.24
CA GLU A 140 -3.95 9.92 -11.74
C GLU A 140 -4.55 8.54 -11.43
N THR A 141 -3.77 7.48 -11.66
CA THR A 141 -4.15 6.10 -11.38
C THR A 141 -4.36 5.88 -9.87
N VAL A 142 -3.47 6.40 -9.03
CA VAL A 142 -3.59 6.30 -7.56
C VAL A 142 -4.87 6.98 -7.07
N LEU A 143 -5.20 8.17 -7.58
CA LEU A 143 -6.43 8.87 -7.19
C LEU A 143 -7.68 8.06 -7.52
N ARG A 144 -7.73 7.44 -8.70
CA ARG A 144 -8.85 6.59 -9.13
C ARG A 144 -8.95 5.29 -8.32
N ILE A 145 -7.81 4.71 -7.94
CA ILE A 145 -7.76 3.58 -7.00
C ILE A 145 -8.35 4.01 -5.65
N TRP A 146 -8.01 5.22 -5.18
CA TRP A 146 -8.48 5.73 -3.90
C TRP A 146 -9.97 6.05 -3.90
N ASP A 147 -10.53 6.59 -4.98
CA ASP A 147 -11.98 6.74 -5.14
C ASP A 147 -12.70 5.40 -4.91
N CYS A 148 -12.21 4.34 -5.55
CA CYS A 148 -12.74 3.00 -5.37
C CYS A 148 -12.46 2.44 -3.96
N LEU A 149 -11.30 2.74 -3.36
CA LEU A 149 -10.95 2.29 -2.01
C LEU A 149 -11.91 2.87 -0.96
N PHE A 150 -12.24 4.16 -1.05
CA PHE A 150 -13.21 4.79 -0.16
C PHE A 150 -14.64 4.27 -0.38
N TYR A 151 -15.00 3.92 -1.62
CA TYR A 151 -16.34 3.44 -1.95
C TYR A 151 -16.56 1.95 -1.67
N GLU A 152 -15.62 1.09 -2.08
CA GLU A 152 -15.73 -0.37 -2.04
C GLU A 152 -14.91 -1.05 -0.92
N GLY A 153 -14.05 -0.30 -0.24
CA GLY A 153 -13.18 -0.78 0.82
C GLY A 153 -11.90 -1.46 0.34
N SER A 154 -11.16 -2.07 1.27
CA SER A 154 -9.79 -2.56 1.06
C SER A 154 -9.63 -3.69 0.04
N LYS A 155 -10.72 -4.30 -0.47
CA LYS A 155 -10.65 -5.26 -1.58
C LYS A 155 -10.03 -4.68 -2.85
N ILE A 156 -10.13 -3.36 -3.04
CA ILE A 156 -9.57 -2.68 -4.21
C ILE A 156 -8.05 -2.84 -4.26
N LEU A 157 -7.36 -2.83 -3.12
CA LEU A 157 -5.91 -3.03 -3.08
C LEU A 157 -5.53 -4.40 -3.68
N PHE A 158 -6.26 -5.45 -3.33
CA PHE A 158 -6.04 -6.78 -3.92
C PHE A 158 -6.35 -6.85 -5.41
N ARG A 159 -7.39 -6.14 -5.88
CA ARG A 159 -7.72 -6.07 -7.31
C ARG A 159 -6.57 -5.47 -8.10
N VAL A 160 -6.06 -4.33 -7.66
CA VAL A 160 -4.92 -3.65 -8.29
C VAL A 160 -3.69 -4.57 -8.31
N ALA A 161 -3.33 -5.18 -7.17
CA ALA A 161 -2.20 -6.10 -7.08
C ALA A 161 -2.34 -7.30 -8.03
N LEU A 162 -3.51 -7.94 -8.06
CA LEU A 162 -3.75 -9.09 -8.92
C LEU A 162 -3.69 -8.72 -10.41
N THR A 163 -4.23 -7.57 -10.81
CA THR A 163 -4.15 -7.10 -12.20
C THR A 163 -2.70 -6.84 -12.62
N LEU A 164 -1.91 -6.15 -11.79
CA LEU A 164 -0.49 -5.92 -12.09
C LEU A 164 0.27 -7.25 -12.28
N ILE A 165 0.04 -8.22 -11.39
CA ILE A 165 0.70 -9.53 -11.42
C ILE A 165 0.24 -10.37 -12.62
N ARG A 166 -1.07 -10.37 -12.92
CA ARG A 166 -1.64 -11.18 -14.00
C ARG A 166 -1.24 -10.65 -15.37
N HIS A 167 -1.32 -9.32 -15.56
CA HIS A 167 -0.94 -8.66 -16.80
C HIS A 167 0.51 -9.00 -17.19
N HIS A 168 1.42 -8.97 -16.20
CA HIS A 168 2.84 -9.22 -16.42
C HIS A 168 3.28 -10.64 -16.04
N GLN A 169 2.37 -11.59 -15.92
CA GLN A 169 2.70 -12.95 -15.46
C GLN A 169 3.78 -13.60 -16.34
N ALA A 170 3.66 -13.46 -17.65
CA ALA A 170 4.60 -14.05 -18.62
C ALA A 170 6.02 -13.50 -18.45
N GLU A 171 6.14 -12.22 -18.07
CA GLU A 171 7.41 -11.63 -17.70
C GLU A 171 7.84 -12.19 -16.36
N ILE A 172 7.10 -12.01 -15.27
CA ILE A 172 7.48 -12.40 -13.90
C ILE A 172 8.06 -13.83 -13.83
N VAL A 173 7.44 -14.81 -14.49
CA VAL A 173 7.86 -16.23 -14.42
C VAL A 173 9.20 -16.54 -15.07
N GLN A 174 9.73 -15.66 -15.93
CA GLN A 174 11.05 -15.87 -16.56
C GLN A 174 12.22 -15.58 -15.61
N ALA A 175 11.96 -15.24 -14.34
CA ALA A 175 12.97 -14.73 -13.43
C ALA A 175 13.83 -15.91 -12.96
N ARG A 176 15.15 -15.71 -12.97
CA ARG A 176 16.11 -16.77 -12.67
C ARG A 176 16.75 -16.63 -11.29
N SER A 177 16.43 -15.56 -10.58
CA SER A 177 16.91 -15.30 -9.23
C SER A 177 15.92 -14.47 -8.42
N MET A 178 16.10 -14.47 -7.09
CA MET A 178 15.38 -13.57 -6.18
C MET A 178 15.53 -12.08 -6.58
N VAL A 179 16.74 -11.66 -6.98
CA VAL A 179 17.01 -10.26 -7.34
C VAL A 179 16.22 -9.85 -8.58
N GLU A 180 16.26 -10.68 -9.62
CA GLU A 180 15.52 -10.44 -10.86
C GLU A 180 14.01 -10.47 -10.64
N LEU A 181 13.52 -11.36 -9.77
CA LEU A 181 12.10 -11.39 -9.42
C LEU A 181 11.67 -10.11 -8.70
N CYS A 182 12.47 -9.64 -7.74
CA CYS A 182 12.22 -8.36 -7.05
C CYS A 182 12.27 -7.16 -8.00
N GLU A 183 13.20 -7.16 -8.96
CA GLU A 183 13.31 -6.12 -9.98
C GLU A 183 12.07 -6.09 -10.87
N ARG A 184 11.59 -7.25 -11.32
CA ARG A 184 10.35 -7.33 -12.12
C ARG A 184 9.15 -6.79 -11.36
N PHE A 185 8.98 -7.15 -10.09
CA PHE A 185 7.91 -6.57 -9.28
C PHE A 185 7.98 -5.04 -9.14
N LYS A 186 9.16 -4.43 -9.26
CA LYS A 186 9.31 -2.96 -9.33
C LYS A 186 8.94 -2.41 -10.71
N LEU A 187 9.26 -3.14 -11.78
CA LEU A 187 9.01 -2.70 -13.16
C LEU A 187 7.54 -2.80 -13.55
N ILE A 188 6.79 -3.80 -13.07
CA ILE A 188 5.37 -4.00 -13.44
C ILE A 188 4.44 -2.87 -12.98
N THR A 189 4.88 -2.00 -12.08
CA THR A 189 4.13 -0.81 -11.67
C THR A 189 4.38 0.39 -12.59
N GLN A 190 5.30 0.25 -13.54
CA GLN A 190 5.73 1.30 -14.46
C GLN A 190 5.37 0.92 -15.91
N GLY A 191 5.35 1.92 -16.79
CA GLY A 191 5.19 1.71 -18.23
C GLY A 191 3.79 2.05 -18.75
N ALA A 192 3.56 1.72 -20.02
CA ALA A 192 2.38 2.17 -20.75
C ALA A 192 1.06 1.69 -20.13
N PHE A 193 1.04 0.46 -19.59
CA PHE A 193 -0.16 -0.11 -18.97
C PHE A 193 -0.63 0.66 -17.74
N THR A 194 0.28 1.06 -16.85
CA THR A 194 -0.08 1.80 -15.62
C THR A 194 -0.25 3.31 -15.86
N ASN A 195 0.32 3.82 -16.96
CA ASN A 195 0.16 5.20 -17.43
C ASN A 195 -1.20 5.44 -18.11
N ASP A 196 -1.78 4.44 -18.77
CA ASP A 196 -3.17 4.51 -19.24
C ASP A 196 -4.14 4.21 -18.09
N CYS A 197 -4.39 5.25 -17.30
CA CYS A 197 -5.27 5.20 -16.14
C CYS A 197 -6.66 4.62 -16.46
N HIS A 198 -7.27 5.01 -17.59
CA HIS A 198 -8.62 4.57 -17.91
C HIS A 198 -8.67 3.07 -18.17
N THR A 199 -7.80 2.57 -19.06
CA THR A 199 -7.73 1.15 -19.40
C THR A 199 -7.31 0.32 -18.19
N PHE A 200 -6.31 0.79 -17.43
CA PHE A 200 -5.89 0.13 -16.20
C PHE A 200 -7.04 -0.06 -15.21
N MET A 201 -7.81 1.01 -14.97
CA MET A 201 -8.95 0.95 -14.04
C MET A 201 -10.07 0.04 -14.55
N GLN A 202 -10.28 -0.10 -15.86
CA GLN A 202 -11.22 -1.10 -16.38
C GLN A 202 -10.73 -2.53 -16.08
N GLU A 203 -9.44 -2.79 -16.27
CA GLU A 203 -8.87 -4.11 -16.08
C GLU A 203 -8.80 -4.54 -14.61
N ILE A 204 -8.70 -3.64 -13.62
CA ILE A 204 -8.80 -4.03 -12.19
C ILE A 204 -10.16 -4.61 -11.79
N PHE A 205 -11.22 -4.26 -12.52
CA PHE A 205 -12.56 -4.81 -12.31
C PHE A 205 -12.82 -6.08 -13.14
N ARG A 206 -12.06 -6.29 -14.22
CA ARG A 206 -12.21 -7.41 -15.15
C ARG A 206 -11.27 -8.57 -14.86
N GLU A 207 -9.95 -8.36 -14.90
CA GLU A 207 -8.96 -9.46 -14.87
C GLU A 207 -8.96 -10.28 -13.57
N PRO A 208 -9.08 -9.68 -12.36
CA PRO A 208 -9.11 -10.47 -11.13
C PRO A 208 -10.36 -11.34 -11.02
N GLY A 209 -11.42 -11.04 -11.78
CA GLY A 209 -12.72 -11.69 -11.71
C GLY A 209 -13.45 -11.41 -10.39
N SER A 210 -14.24 -12.38 -9.93
CA SER A 210 -14.92 -12.28 -8.64
C SER A 210 -13.92 -12.26 -7.47
N LEU A 211 -14.08 -11.26 -6.61
CA LEU A 211 -13.35 -11.09 -5.36
C LEU A 211 -14.29 -10.45 -4.34
N SER A 212 -14.91 -11.29 -3.52
CA SER A 212 -15.86 -10.84 -2.49
C SER A 212 -15.13 -10.45 -1.20
N MET A 213 -15.70 -9.49 -0.46
CA MET A 213 -15.20 -9.15 0.88
C MET A 213 -15.27 -10.34 1.85
N ALA A 214 -16.27 -11.22 1.71
CA ALA A 214 -16.38 -12.43 2.54
C ALA A 214 -15.18 -13.37 2.32
N THR A 215 -14.77 -13.57 1.06
CA THR A 215 -13.58 -14.36 0.73
C THR A 215 -12.32 -13.75 1.34
N ILE A 216 -12.13 -12.43 1.19
CA ILE A 216 -10.96 -11.72 1.76
C ILE A 216 -10.96 -11.83 3.28
N THR A 217 -12.11 -11.66 3.93
CA THR A 217 -12.21 -11.73 5.40
C THR A 217 -11.82 -13.11 5.92
N LYS A 218 -12.33 -14.19 5.29
CA LYS A 218 -11.94 -15.56 5.63
C LYS A 218 -10.44 -15.82 5.44
N LEU A 219 -9.86 -15.30 4.35
CA LEU A 219 -8.42 -15.41 4.11
C LEU A 219 -7.63 -14.62 5.16
N ARG A 220 -8.09 -13.42 5.55
CA ARG A 220 -7.46 -12.61 6.61
C ARG A 220 -7.43 -13.36 7.94
N GLU A 221 -8.53 -13.99 8.35
CA GLU A 221 -8.59 -14.81 9.56
C GLU A 221 -7.52 -15.91 9.53
N THR A 222 -7.48 -16.69 8.44
CA THR A 222 -6.55 -17.81 8.29
C THR A 222 -5.08 -17.34 8.24
N CYS A 223 -4.79 -16.28 7.48
CA CYS A 223 -3.43 -15.73 7.40
C CYS A 223 -2.98 -15.13 8.73
N ARG A 224 -3.87 -14.41 9.43
CA ARG A 224 -3.56 -13.78 10.72
C ARG A 224 -3.24 -14.83 11.79
N GLU A 225 -3.99 -15.92 11.86
CA GLU A 225 -3.70 -17.04 12.76
C GLU A 225 -2.30 -17.63 12.53
N ARG A 226 -1.94 -17.87 11.26
CA ARG A 226 -0.60 -18.37 10.89
C ARG A 226 0.51 -17.42 11.33
N ILE A 227 0.37 -16.12 11.03
CA ILE A 227 1.37 -15.11 11.39
C ILE A 227 1.52 -15.02 12.91
N VAL A 228 0.43 -15.00 13.67
CA VAL A 228 0.47 -14.93 15.14
C VAL A 228 1.12 -16.19 15.73
N ALA A 229 0.83 -17.37 15.19
CA ALA A 229 1.46 -18.62 15.61
C ALA A 229 2.98 -18.61 15.35
N GLU A 230 3.42 -18.13 14.18
CA GLU A 230 4.84 -17.98 13.84
C GLU A 230 5.55 -16.97 14.75
N MET A 231 4.94 -15.80 14.98
CA MET A 231 5.48 -14.78 15.89
C MET A 231 5.60 -15.29 17.34
N SER A 232 4.69 -16.17 17.77
CA SER A 232 4.73 -16.75 19.11
C SER A 232 5.83 -17.82 19.25
N ARG A 233 6.14 -18.55 18.18
CA ARG A 233 7.26 -19.53 18.15
C ARG A 233 8.64 -18.88 18.16
N LEU A 234 8.73 -17.63 17.70
CA LEU A 234 9.98 -16.86 17.62
C LEU A 234 10.26 -16.02 18.87
N ARG A 235 9.34 -15.98 19.85
CA ARG A 235 9.61 -15.36 21.15
C ARG A 235 10.33 -16.39 22.04
N PRO A 236 11.60 -16.13 22.43
CA PRO A 236 12.34 -17.01 23.33
C PRO A 236 11.72 -17.07 24.73
#